data_AF-F9UJ59-F1
#
_entry.id   AF-F9UJ59-F1
#
_cell.length_a   1.000
_cell.length_b   1.000
_cell.length_c   1.000
_cell.angle_alpha   90.00
_cell.angle_beta   90.00
_cell.angle_gamma   90.00
#
_symmetry.space_group_name_H-M   'P 1'
#
loop_
_entity.id
_entity.type
_entity.pdbx_description
1 polymer ?
#
loop_
_entity_poly.entity_id
_entity_poly.type
_entity_poly.pdbx_seq_one_letter_code
_entity_poly.pdbx_strand_id
1 'polypeptide(L)'
;MNLLHQQTYFHNMSNIEKYKSVENICFLELSKSKSQRWDALKNSYSELQNKDEYKLGKFYSNNFSKVLACLTDISKMIIENEFLNNNKNKSWYLLYFSKTTYYKYRNNAIDEFLFYYLDN
;
A
#
# COMPACT_ATOMS: atom_id res chain seq x y z
N MET A 1 12.00 10.42 19.69
CA MET A 1 13.06 10.35 18.66
C MET A 1 12.63 11.29 17.55
N ASN A 2 13.46 12.25 17.16
CA ASN A 2 13.08 13.46 16.40
C ASN A 2 12.47 13.17 15.01
N LEU A 3 11.33 13.80 14.67
CA LEU A 3 10.70 13.82 13.34
C LEU A 3 11.71 14.14 12.21
N LEU A 4 12.62 15.08 12.50
CA LEU A 4 13.72 15.47 11.62
C LEU A 4 14.61 14.29 11.21
N HIS A 5 14.80 13.30 12.09
CA HIS A 5 15.70 12.18 11.84
C HIS A 5 15.10 11.13 10.90
N GLN A 6 13.78 10.90 11.01
CA GLN A 6 13.05 9.99 10.11
C GLN A 6 12.94 10.56 8.69
N GLN A 7 12.70 11.87 8.55
CA GLN A 7 12.69 12.54 7.24
C GLN A 7 14.08 12.52 6.55
N THR A 8 15.17 12.66 7.31
CA THR A 8 16.54 12.54 6.74
C THR A 8 16.90 11.13 6.26
N TYR A 9 16.37 10.07 6.89
CA TYR A 9 16.80 8.70 6.57
C TYR A 9 16.39 8.27 5.16
N PHE A 10 15.14 8.56 4.76
CA PHE A 10 14.66 8.22 3.42
C PHE A 10 15.05 9.24 2.35
N HIS A 11 15.39 10.48 2.71
CA HIS A 11 15.96 11.42 1.75
C HIS A 11 17.28 10.90 1.15
N ASN A 12 18.03 10.12 1.93
CA ASN A 12 19.29 9.51 1.51
C ASN A 12 19.12 8.14 0.81
N MET A 13 17.91 7.56 0.81
CA MET A 13 17.65 6.31 0.11
C MET A 13 17.51 6.52 -1.39
N SER A 14 18.06 5.59 -2.15
CA SER A 14 17.80 5.49 -3.58
C SER A 14 16.34 5.13 -3.86
N ASN A 15 15.85 5.49 -5.05
CA ASN A 15 14.48 5.18 -5.46
C ASN A 15 14.15 3.68 -5.38
N ILE A 16 15.14 2.80 -5.59
CA ILE A 16 14.95 1.35 -5.49
C ILE A 16 14.80 0.88 -4.05
N GLU A 17 15.49 1.48 -3.09
CA GLU A 17 15.36 1.17 -1.66
C GLU A 17 14.02 1.64 -1.12
N LYS A 18 13.59 2.84 -1.52
CA LYS A 18 12.25 3.35 -1.21
C LYS A 18 11.16 2.43 -1.75
N TYR A 19 11.28 2.03 -3.02
CA TYR A 19 10.35 1.08 -3.66
C TYR A 19 10.24 -0.22 -2.84
N LYS A 20 11.38 -0.85 -2.51
CA LYS A 20 11.41 -2.10 -1.73
C LYS A 20 10.83 -1.92 -0.33
N SER A 21 11.03 -0.76 0.27
CA SER A 21 10.45 -0.45 1.59
C SER A 21 8.93 -0.42 1.52
N VAL A 22 8.36 0.28 0.54
CA VAL A 22 6.90 0.31 0.33
C VAL A 22 6.36 -1.07 -0.02
N GLU A 23 7.05 -1.81 -0.90
CA GLU A 23 6.70 -3.20 -1.25
C GLU A 23 6.62 -4.10 0.00
N ASN A 24 7.63 -4.04 0.87
CA ASN A 24 7.67 -4.82 2.09
C ASN A 24 6.58 -4.41 3.10
N ILE A 25 6.33 -3.11 3.27
CA ILE A 25 5.25 -2.62 4.14
C ILE A 25 3.89 -3.16 3.66
N CYS A 26 3.59 -2.99 2.37
CA CYS A 26 2.36 -3.49 1.76
C CYS A 26 2.24 -5.01 1.90
N PHE A 27 3.34 -5.75 1.66
CA PHE A 27 3.37 -7.20 1.82
C PHE A 27 3.04 -7.65 3.26
N LEU A 28 3.64 -6.99 4.26
CA LEU A 28 3.38 -7.30 5.67
C LEU A 28 1.92 -7.00 6.05
N GLU A 29 1.39 -5.85 5.61
CA GLU A 29 -0.01 -5.47 5.86
C GLU A 29 -1.00 -6.44 5.20
N LEU A 30 -0.75 -6.84 3.95
CA LEU A 30 -1.54 -7.87 3.28
C LEU A 30 -1.49 -9.21 4.01
N SER A 31 -0.31 -9.60 4.49
CA SER A 31 -0.12 -10.89 5.18
C SER A 31 -0.85 -10.92 6.51
N LYS A 32 -0.71 -9.85 7.30
CA LYS A 32 -1.46 -9.64 8.55
C LYS A 32 -2.97 -9.64 8.29
N SER A 33 -3.43 -8.89 7.30
CA SER A 33 -4.85 -8.79 6.94
C SER A 33 -5.44 -10.13 6.52
N LYS A 34 -4.68 -10.95 5.77
CA LYS A 34 -5.09 -12.31 5.42
C LYS A 34 -5.25 -13.19 6.65
N SER A 35 -4.31 -13.13 7.60
CA SER A 35 -4.39 -13.90 8.86
C SER A 35 -5.63 -13.51 9.65
N GLN A 36 -5.83 -12.20 9.88
CA GLN A 36 -6.99 -11.71 10.64
C GLN A 36 -8.32 -12.05 9.96
N ARG A 37 -8.37 -11.98 8.63
CA ARG A 37 -9.53 -12.43 7.86
C ARG A 37 -9.80 -13.91 8.07
N TRP A 38 -8.76 -14.75 8.04
CA TRP A 38 -8.91 -16.19 8.28
C TRP A 38 -9.40 -16.49 9.70
N ASP A 39 -8.88 -15.78 10.71
CA ASP A 39 -9.33 -15.91 12.09
C ASP A 39 -10.81 -15.51 12.24
N ALA A 40 -11.22 -14.39 11.62
CA ALA A 40 -12.61 -13.94 11.60
C ALA A 40 -13.52 -14.98 10.91
N LEU A 41 -13.12 -15.50 9.75
CA LEU A 41 -13.88 -16.52 9.02
C LEU A 41 -14.02 -17.83 9.81
N LYS A 42 -12.98 -18.25 10.53
CA LYS A 42 -13.01 -19.45 11.36
C LYS A 42 -13.98 -19.30 12.54
N ASN A 43 -14.05 -18.10 13.12
CA ASN A 43 -14.94 -17.80 14.25
C ASN A 43 -16.41 -17.57 13.82
N SER A 44 -16.65 -17.20 12.55
CA SER A 44 -17.97 -16.88 12.00
C SER A 44 -18.56 -17.99 11.12
N TYR A 45 -18.43 -19.27 11.53
CA TYR A 45 -18.77 -20.47 10.73
C TYR A 45 -20.21 -20.52 10.14
N SER A 46 -21.08 -19.55 10.45
CA SER A 46 -22.48 -19.47 10.00
C SER A 46 -22.86 -18.29 9.07
N GLU A 47 -21.97 -17.34 8.76
CA GLU A 47 -22.38 -16.07 8.08
C GLU A 47 -21.67 -15.81 6.73
N LEU A 48 -21.59 -16.85 5.89
CA LEU A 48 -20.93 -16.81 4.57
C LEU A 48 -21.71 -16.06 3.47
N GLN A 49 -22.49 -15.01 3.80
CA GLN A 49 -23.35 -14.36 2.81
C GLN A 49 -22.89 -12.96 2.35
N ASN A 50 -22.02 -12.25 3.09
CA ASN A 50 -21.54 -10.92 2.68
C ASN A 50 -20.08 -10.89 2.25
N LYS A 51 -19.83 -10.99 0.92
CA LYS A 51 -18.48 -10.86 0.33
C LYS A 51 -17.78 -9.53 0.65
N ASP A 52 -18.54 -8.45 0.88
CA ASP A 52 -18.01 -7.13 1.22
C ASP A 52 -17.53 -7.01 2.68
N GLU A 53 -17.96 -7.91 3.56
CA GLU A 53 -17.54 -7.93 4.96
C GLU A 53 -16.10 -8.43 5.14
N TYR A 54 -15.59 -9.18 4.16
CA TYR A 54 -14.28 -9.84 4.23
C TYR A 54 -13.26 -9.33 3.20
N LYS A 55 -13.45 -8.12 2.66
CA LYS A 55 -12.41 -7.45 1.85
C LYS A 55 -11.16 -7.23 2.69
N LEU A 56 -9.98 -7.55 2.15
CA LEU A 56 -8.69 -7.42 2.87
C LEU A 56 -8.51 -6.03 3.47
N GLY A 57 -8.96 -4.99 2.77
CA GLY A 57 -8.82 -3.61 3.22
C GLY A 57 -9.51 -3.27 4.54
N LYS A 58 -10.48 -4.08 4.99
CA LYS A 58 -11.09 -3.94 6.33
C LYS A 58 -10.17 -4.39 7.47
N PHE A 59 -9.16 -5.19 7.17
CA PHE A 59 -8.22 -5.74 8.14
C PHE A 59 -6.86 -5.02 8.13
N TYR A 60 -6.69 -3.99 7.29
CA TYR A 60 -5.49 -3.16 7.33
C TYR A 60 -5.34 -2.48 8.70
N SER A 61 -4.09 -2.27 9.11
CA SER A 61 -3.83 -1.48 10.31
C SER A 61 -4.39 -0.06 10.17
N ASN A 62 -4.83 0.53 11.28
CA ASN A 62 -5.35 1.90 11.29
C ASN A 62 -4.34 2.90 10.69
N ASN A 63 -3.04 2.71 10.94
CA ASN A 63 -1.99 3.54 10.35
C ASN A 63 -1.99 3.42 8.82
N PHE A 64 -1.96 2.18 8.31
CA PHE A 64 -1.95 1.93 6.87
C PHE A 64 -3.22 2.45 6.17
N SER A 65 -4.39 2.26 6.78
CA SER A 65 -5.65 2.82 6.27
C SER A 65 -5.64 4.35 6.19
N LYS A 66 -5.07 5.03 7.20
CA LYS A 66 -4.92 6.49 7.17
C LYS A 66 -3.99 6.93 6.06
N VAL A 67 -2.83 6.27 5.90
CA VAL A 67 -1.88 6.57 4.82
C VAL A 67 -2.57 6.48 3.46
N LEU A 68 -3.28 5.38 3.17
CA LEU A 68 -4.00 5.22 1.91
C LEU A 68 -5.12 6.26 1.70
N ALA A 69 -5.68 6.80 2.77
CA ALA A 69 -6.69 7.86 2.70
C ALA A 69 -6.09 9.25 2.43
N CYS A 70 -4.83 9.46 2.82
CA CYS A 70 -4.11 10.73 2.60
C CYS A 70 -3.45 10.83 1.21
N LEU A 71 -3.26 9.70 0.52
CA LEU A 71 -2.68 9.68 -0.82
C LEU A 71 -3.58 10.41 -1.83
N THR A 72 -2.96 11.14 -2.75
CA THR A 72 -3.61 11.59 -3.98
C THR A 72 -4.17 10.42 -4.79
N ASP A 73 -5.20 10.66 -5.60
CA ASP A 73 -5.86 9.62 -6.38
C ASP A 73 -4.89 8.84 -7.29
N ILE A 74 -3.95 9.53 -7.94
CA ILE A 74 -2.92 8.91 -8.80
C ILE A 74 -2.00 8.02 -7.96
N SER A 75 -1.48 8.53 -6.84
CA SER A 75 -0.59 7.77 -5.99
C SER A 75 -1.27 6.57 -5.37
N LYS A 76 -2.50 6.75 -4.88
CA LYS A 76 -3.33 5.67 -4.37
C LYS A 76 -3.56 4.58 -5.41
N MET A 77 -3.95 4.96 -6.64
CA MET A 77 -4.13 4.01 -7.74
C MET A 77 -2.85 3.22 -8.03
N ILE A 78 -1.68 3.88 -8.01
CA ILE A 78 -0.40 3.21 -8.20
C ILE A 78 -0.11 2.24 -7.05
N ILE A 79 -0.24 2.69 -5.78
CA ILE A 79 0.02 1.84 -4.61
C ILE A 79 -0.89 0.61 -4.62
N GLU A 80 -2.18 0.81 -4.90
CA GLU A 80 -3.15 -0.27 -4.98
C GLU A 80 -2.83 -1.24 -6.11
N ASN A 81 -2.52 -0.78 -7.32
CA ASN A 81 -2.29 -1.67 -8.46
C ASN A 81 -0.91 -2.35 -8.46
N GLU A 82 0.13 -1.67 -7.97
CA GLU A 82 1.50 -2.19 -7.96
C GLU A 82 1.74 -3.12 -6.77
N PHE A 83 1.18 -2.83 -5.59
CA PHE A 83 1.53 -3.53 -4.35
C PHE A 83 0.38 -4.29 -3.67
N LEU A 84 -0.87 -3.83 -3.80
CA LEU A 84 -2.00 -4.42 -3.05
C LEU A 84 -2.83 -5.40 -3.89
N ASN A 85 -2.99 -5.08 -5.16
CA ASN A 85 -3.68 -5.91 -6.11
C ASN A 85 -2.72 -6.99 -6.59
N ASN A 86 -3.23 -8.22 -6.66
CA ASN A 86 -2.50 -9.36 -7.20
C ASN A 86 -2.48 -9.30 -8.74
N ASN A 87 -2.22 -8.12 -9.30
CA ASN A 87 -2.26 -7.86 -10.73
C ASN A 87 -1.10 -8.61 -11.39
N LYS A 88 -1.45 -9.70 -12.08
CA LYS A 88 -0.47 -10.46 -12.88
C LYS A 88 0.06 -9.64 -14.06
N ASN A 89 -0.67 -8.61 -14.48
CA ASN A 89 -0.27 -7.75 -15.58
C ASN A 89 0.66 -6.62 -15.10
N LYS A 90 1.96 -6.79 -15.32
CA LYS A 90 3.00 -5.78 -15.04
C LYS A 90 2.87 -4.50 -15.87
N SER A 91 2.04 -4.52 -16.92
CA SER A 91 1.85 -3.40 -17.86
C SER A 91 0.49 -2.72 -17.69
N TRP A 92 -0.19 -2.92 -16.55
CA TRP A 92 -1.48 -2.30 -16.24
C TRP A 92 -1.48 -0.77 -16.45
N TYR A 93 -0.34 -0.13 -16.19
CA TYR A 93 -0.17 1.31 -16.30
C TYR A 93 -0.33 1.85 -17.72
N LEU A 94 -0.14 1.02 -18.75
CA LEU A 94 -0.26 1.45 -20.16
C LEU A 94 -1.69 1.86 -20.54
N LEU A 95 -2.68 1.50 -19.73
CA LEU A 95 -4.07 1.95 -19.91
C LEU A 95 -4.28 3.40 -19.48
N TYR A 96 -3.36 3.97 -18.70
CA TYR A 96 -3.52 5.29 -18.06
C TYR A 96 -2.37 6.25 -18.41
N PHE A 97 -1.16 5.74 -18.59
CA PHE A 97 0.05 6.53 -18.72
C PHE A 97 0.99 5.98 -19.79
N SER A 98 1.80 6.88 -20.37
CA SER A 98 3.01 6.44 -21.06
C SER A 98 4.01 5.87 -20.06
N LYS A 99 4.92 5.01 -20.54
CA LYS A 99 5.95 4.37 -19.69
C LYS A 99 6.75 5.38 -18.87
N THR A 100 7.23 6.46 -19.49
CA THR A 100 8.02 7.51 -18.81
C THR A 100 7.22 8.23 -17.73
N THR A 101 5.97 8.58 -18.04
CA THR A 101 5.05 9.23 -17.10
C THR A 101 4.74 8.32 -15.92
N TYR A 102 4.52 7.03 -16.18
CA TYR A 102 4.27 6.03 -15.14
C TYR A 102 5.42 5.97 -14.13
N TYR A 103 6.66 5.81 -14.59
CA TYR A 103 7.81 5.72 -13.68
C TYR A 103 8.00 6.99 -12.85
N LYS A 104 7.70 8.17 -13.41
CA LYS A 104 7.70 9.43 -12.66
C LYS A 104 6.62 9.41 -11.57
N TYR A 105 5.37 9.11 -11.92
CA TYR A 105 4.29 9.06 -10.94
C TYR A 105 4.49 7.97 -9.90
N ARG A 106 5.09 6.85 -10.26
CA ARG A 106 5.39 5.78 -9.30
C ARG A 106 6.40 6.24 -8.24
N ASN A 107 7.47 6.92 -8.65
CA ASN A 107 8.43 7.46 -7.68
C ASN A 107 7.75 8.48 -6.75
N ASN A 108 6.91 9.37 -7.31
CA ASN A 108 6.14 10.31 -6.50
C ASN A 108 5.19 9.61 -5.52
N ALA A 109 4.49 8.56 -5.97
CA ALA A 109 3.58 7.79 -5.13
C ALA A 109 4.30 7.09 -3.97
N ILE A 110 5.51 6.60 -4.23
CA ILE A 110 6.37 5.98 -3.22
C ILE A 110 6.84 7.02 -2.19
N ASP A 111 7.29 8.18 -2.65
CA ASP A 111 7.72 9.27 -1.77
C ASP A 111 6.55 9.78 -0.91
N GLU A 112 5.37 9.97 -1.51
CA GLU A 112 4.14 10.39 -0.84
C GLU A 112 3.68 9.36 0.20
N PHE A 113 3.70 8.07 -0.16
CA PHE A 113 3.36 6.99 0.76
C PHE A 113 4.29 6.98 1.98
N LEU A 114 5.61 7.04 1.75
CA LEU A 114 6.59 7.02 2.83
C LEU A 114 6.49 8.25 3.72
N PHE A 115 6.20 9.42 3.14
CA PHE A 115 5.93 10.64 3.88
C PHE A 115 4.82 10.42 4.91
N TYR A 116 3.62 10.04 4.48
CA TYR A 116 2.50 9.83 5.40
C TYR A 116 2.70 8.65 6.35
N TYR A 117 3.37 7.57 5.92
CA TYR A 117 3.58 6.40 6.77
C TYR A 117 4.50 6.68 7.96
N LEU A 118 5.45 7.59 7.81
CA LEU A 118 6.46 7.93 8.82
C LEU A 118 6.12 9.19 9.61
N ASP A 119 5.25 10.05 9.11
CA ASP A 119 4.79 11.27 9.81
C ASP A 119 3.76 10.98 10.92
N ASN A 120 3.43 9.71 11.17
CA ASN A 120 2.51 9.25 12.22
C ASN A 120 3.21 8.86 13.54
#